data_AF-A0A1L3I577-F1
#
_entry.id   AF-A0A1L3I577-F1
#
_cell.length_a   1.000
_cell.length_b   1.000
_cell.length_c   1.000
_cell.angle_alpha   90.00
_cell.angle_beta   90.00
_cell.angle_gamma   90.00
#
_symmetry.space_group_name_H-M   'P 1'
#
loop_
_entity.id
_entity.type
_entity.pdbx_description
1 polymer ?
#
loop_
_entity_poly.entity_id
_entity_poly.type
_entity_poly.pdbx_seq_one_letter_code
_entity_poly.pdbx_strand_id
1 'polypeptide(L)'
;MKFASKLGLVAIGGLALGLGIRHNYERQPERAIAAVELFRAVCVPVSKLGDVGSAPDLSDLVPVGIRQSWADPKSQFVLELTSSHCSISDVLLHMNSEERDQFAALTTALVASEFPMLTLDDSHGLTEWDAFQLWSQFERDDSRRWGVTLSRFSSEETDLSRVFDQSNTVLKVNFVAK
;
A
#
# COMPACT_ATOMS: atom_id res chain seq x y z
N MET A 1 -11.46 -56.25 -16.21
CA MET A 1 -11.80 -54.80 -16.19
C MET A 1 -11.51 -54.22 -14.79
N LYS A 2 -10.26 -53.83 -14.46
CA LYS A 2 -9.91 -53.26 -13.13
C LYS A 2 -8.76 -52.22 -13.15
N PHE A 3 -8.48 -51.59 -14.29
CA PHE A 3 -7.39 -50.58 -14.40
C PHE A 3 -7.88 -49.14 -14.60
N ALA A 4 -9.18 -48.92 -14.83
CA ALA A 4 -9.72 -47.58 -15.10
C ALA A 4 -9.89 -46.70 -13.84
N SER A 5 -9.92 -47.28 -12.63
CA SER A 5 -10.25 -46.51 -11.41
C SER A 5 -9.09 -45.73 -10.79
N LYS A 6 -7.83 -45.96 -11.18
CA LYS A 6 -6.67 -45.25 -10.59
C LYS A 6 -6.25 -43.98 -11.34
N LEU A 7 -6.68 -43.82 -12.59
CA LEU A 7 -6.35 -42.64 -13.42
C LEU A 7 -7.21 -41.40 -13.12
N GLY A 8 -8.42 -41.59 -12.58
CA GLY A 8 -9.30 -40.46 -12.24
C GLY A 8 -8.81 -39.62 -11.05
N LEU A 9 -8.08 -40.22 -10.10
CA LEU A 9 -7.70 -39.55 -8.86
C LEU A 9 -6.55 -38.54 -9.04
N VAL A 10 -5.64 -38.79 -9.99
CA VAL A 10 -4.50 -37.90 -10.28
C VAL A 10 -4.97 -36.66 -11.05
N ALA A 11 -5.95 -36.80 -11.96
CA ALA A 11 -6.49 -35.70 -12.73
C ALA A 11 -7.28 -34.70 -11.87
N ILE A 12 -8.00 -35.17 -10.85
CA ILE A 12 -8.79 -34.31 -9.95
C ILE A 12 -7.87 -33.53 -8.98
N GLY A 13 -6.79 -34.15 -8.49
CA GLY A 13 -5.81 -33.48 -7.64
C GLY A 13 -5.02 -32.37 -8.36
N GLY A 14 -4.65 -32.58 -9.63
CA GLY A 14 -3.98 -31.56 -10.45
C GLY A 14 -4.86 -30.36 -10.77
N LEU A 15 -6.17 -30.58 -10.97
CA LEU A 15 -7.12 -29.49 -11.25
C LEU A 15 -7.40 -28.61 -10.03
N ALA A 16 -7.48 -29.21 -8.83
CA ALA A 16 -7.69 -28.46 -7.58
C ALA A 16 -6.50 -27.55 -7.23
N LEU A 17 -5.27 -28.02 -7.47
CA LEU A 17 -4.06 -27.20 -7.30
C LEU A 17 -3.97 -26.09 -8.35
N GLY A 18 -4.34 -26.36 -9.61
CA GLY A 18 -4.39 -25.35 -10.68
C GLY A 18 -5.41 -24.23 -10.44
N LEU A 19 -6.57 -24.57 -9.87
CA LEU A 19 -7.61 -23.59 -9.53
C LEU A 19 -7.24 -22.73 -8.31
N GLY A 20 -6.57 -23.30 -7.30
CA GLY A 20 -6.08 -22.53 -6.15
C GLY A 20 -5.05 -21.47 -6.53
N ILE A 21 -4.16 -21.78 -7.49
CA ILE A 21 -3.16 -20.84 -8.01
C ILE A 21 -3.83 -19.74 -8.85
N ARG A 22 -4.83 -20.11 -9.67
CA ARG A 22 -5.55 -19.14 -10.51
C ARG A 22 -6.39 -18.14 -9.71
N HIS A 23 -7.01 -18.57 -8.61
CA HIS A 23 -7.77 -17.66 -7.75
C HIS A 23 -6.90 -16.62 -7.05
N ASN A 24 -5.62 -16.94 -6.78
CA ASN A 24 -4.64 -15.95 -6.29
C ASN A 24 -4.13 -15.03 -7.41
N TYR A 25 -4.16 -15.48 -8.67
CA TYR A 25 -3.72 -14.69 -9.83
C TYR A 25 -4.79 -13.71 -10.32
N GLU A 26 -6.09 -14.08 -10.25
CA GLU A 26 -7.19 -13.20 -10.68
C GLU A 26 -7.52 -12.07 -9.69
N ARG A 27 -6.99 -12.10 -8.45
CA ARG A 27 -7.16 -11.05 -7.44
C ARG A 27 -6.18 -9.87 -7.56
N GLN A 28 -5.24 -9.92 -8.50
CA GLN A 28 -4.16 -8.92 -8.59
C GLN A 28 -4.66 -7.47 -8.72
N PRO A 29 -5.62 -7.13 -9.60
CA PRO A 29 -6.09 -5.75 -9.68
C PRO A 29 -6.96 -5.30 -8.48
N GLU A 30 -7.42 -6.25 -7.64
CA GLU A 30 -8.24 -5.94 -6.47
C GLU A 30 -7.40 -5.46 -5.28
N ARG A 31 -6.12 -5.86 -5.20
CA ARG A 31 -5.24 -5.49 -4.08
C ARG A 31 -4.89 -4.01 -4.09
N ALA A 32 -4.55 -3.45 -5.26
CA ALA A 32 -4.27 -2.02 -5.40
C ALA A 32 -5.51 -1.17 -5.08
N ILE A 33 -6.69 -1.62 -5.50
CA ILE A 33 -7.97 -0.97 -5.16
C ILE A 33 -8.21 -1.03 -3.65
N ALA A 34 -8.09 -2.21 -3.04
CA ALA A 34 -8.30 -2.39 -1.61
C ALA A 34 -7.33 -1.55 -0.77
N ALA A 35 -6.08 -1.41 -1.20
CA ALA A 35 -5.08 -0.55 -0.58
C ALA A 35 -5.55 0.92 -0.61
N VAL A 36 -5.94 1.44 -1.77
CA VAL A 36 -6.43 2.84 -1.90
C VAL A 36 -7.72 3.07 -1.11
N GLU A 37 -8.64 2.12 -1.08
CA GLU A 37 -9.86 2.23 -0.26
C GLU A 37 -9.55 2.20 1.24
N LEU A 38 -8.59 1.39 1.69
CA LEU A 38 -8.11 1.41 3.08
C LEU A 38 -7.53 2.78 3.44
N PHE A 39 -6.70 3.35 2.56
CA PHE A 39 -6.18 4.70 2.77
C PHE A 39 -7.28 5.76 2.78
N ARG A 40 -8.25 5.67 1.86
CA ARG A 40 -9.39 6.59 1.81
C ARG A 40 -10.23 6.50 3.09
N ALA A 41 -10.52 5.29 3.57
CA ALA A 41 -11.36 5.08 4.74
C ALA A 41 -10.70 5.56 6.04
N VAL A 42 -9.38 5.40 6.18
CA VAL A 42 -8.67 5.68 7.43
C VAL A 42 -7.86 6.98 7.37
N CYS A 43 -6.95 7.10 6.41
CA CYS A 43 -5.98 8.19 6.38
C CYS A 43 -6.59 9.54 5.98
N VAL A 44 -7.56 9.54 5.05
CA VAL A 44 -8.17 10.79 4.57
C VAL A 44 -8.96 11.50 5.69
N PRO A 45 -9.87 10.84 6.45
CA PRO A 45 -10.57 11.51 7.55
C PRO A 45 -9.62 12.08 8.61
N VAL A 46 -8.60 11.31 9.02
CA VAL A 46 -7.63 11.75 10.02
C VAL A 46 -6.86 12.99 9.53
N SER A 47 -6.45 13.00 8.26
CA SER A 47 -5.73 14.16 7.68
C SER A 47 -6.56 15.45 7.65
N LYS A 48 -7.87 15.35 7.43
CA LYS A 48 -8.78 16.51 7.36
C LYS A 48 -9.16 17.06 8.73
N LEU A 49 -9.31 16.18 9.73
CA LEU A 49 -9.62 16.58 11.11
C LEU A 49 -8.38 17.10 11.84
N GLY A 50 -7.19 16.62 11.46
CA GLY A 50 -5.94 16.98 12.12
C GLY A 50 -5.93 16.60 13.59
N ASP A 51 -6.63 15.51 13.94
CA ASP A 51 -6.65 14.87 15.25
C ASP A 51 -6.96 13.38 15.06
N VAL A 52 -6.22 12.53 15.77
CA VAL A 52 -6.42 11.07 15.83
C VAL A 52 -7.51 10.71 16.87
N GLY A 53 -7.98 11.70 17.65
CA GLY A 53 -8.96 11.52 18.74
C GLY A 53 -10.31 10.94 18.34
N SER A 54 -10.71 11.11 17.07
CA SER A 54 -11.79 10.32 16.46
C SER A 54 -11.18 9.11 15.79
N ALA A 55 -10.77 8.11 16.60
CA ALA A 55 -10.08 6.93 16.09
C ALA A 55 -10.93 6.28 14.98
N PRO A 56 -10.38 6.05 13.78
CA PRO A 56 -11.09 5.33 12.73
C PRO A 56 -11.50 3.94 13.23
N ASP A 57 -12.59 3.38 12.69
CA ASP A 57 -12.96 2.01 13.01
C ASP A 57 -11.94 1.05 12.38
N LEU A 58 -11.19 0.35 13.24
CA LEU A 58 -10.15 -0.60 12.86
C LEU A 58 -10.55 -2.04 13.22
N SER A 59 -11.84 -2.32 13.48
CA SER A 59 -12.32 -3.64 13.93
C SER A 59 -11.97 -4.77 12.98
N ASP A 60 -11.89 -4.47 11.69
CA ASP A 60 -11.61 -5.43 10.62
C ASP A 60 -10.10 -5.66 10.39
N LEU A 61 -9.24 -4.92 11.08
CA LEU A 61 -7.79 -5.01 10.93
C LEU A 61 -7.14 -5.77 12.08
N VAL A 62 -6.05 -6.47 11.78
CA VAL A 62 -5.31 -7.30 12.75
C VAL A 62 -4.12 -6.52 13.30
N PRO A 63 -4.01 -6.29 14.62
CA PRO A 63 -2.83 -5.64 15.19
C PRO A 63 -1.57 -6.46 14.93
N VAL A 64 -0.51 -5.83 14.42
CA VAL A 64 0.77 -6.52 14.09
C VAL A 64 1.82 -6.44 15.22
N GLY A 65 1.50 -5.78 16.33
CA GLY A 65 2.35 -5.71 17.52
C GLY A 65 3.60 -4.83 17.39
N ILE A 66 3.76 -4.14 16.26
CA ILE A 66 4.84 -3.21 15.98
C ILE A 66 4.23 -1.81 15.83
N ARG A 67 4.68 -0.86 16.65
CA ARG A 67 4.18 0.53 16.64
C ARG A 67 2.64 0.60 16.72
N GLN A 68 2.06 1.68 16.18
CA GLN A 68 0.62 1.83 15.97
C GLN A 68 0.28 1.33 14.56
N SER A 69 0.35 0.01 14.35
CA SER A 69 0.15 -0.62 13.04
C SER A 69 -0.82 -1.80 13.06
N TRP A 70 -1.52 -1.97 11.94
CA TRP A 70 -2.52 -3.01 11.72
C TRP A 70 -2.41 -3.58 10.30
N ALA A 71 -2.63 -4.88 10.15
CA ALA A 71 -2.70 -5.55 8.85
C ALA A 71 -4.14 -5.69 8.39
N ASP A 72 -4.40 -5.37 7.12
CA ASP A 72 -5.64 -5.75 6.45
C ASP A 72 -5.50 -7.17 5.88
N PRO A 73 -6.24 -8.17 6.40
CA PRO A 73 -6.16 -9.54 5.91
C PRO A 73 -6.65 -9.71 4.46
N LYS A 74 -7.43 -8.76 3.92
CA LYS A 74 -7.95 -8.84 2.54
C LYS A 74 -6.90 -8.40 1.52
N SER A 75 -6.28 -7.24 1.71
CA SER A 75 -5.30 -6.69 0.77
C SER A 75 -3.85 -7.09 1.08
N GLN A 76 -3.59 -7.57 2.30
CA GLN A 76 -2.25 -7.80 2.85
C GLN A 76 -1.41 -6.52 2.93
N PHE A 77 -2.07 -5.38 3.11
CA PHE A 77 -1.41 -4.11 3.44
C PHE A 77 -1.28 -3.92 4.94
N VAL A 78 -0.25 -3.19 5.35
CA VAL A 78 -0.10 -2.69 6.72
C VAL A 78 -0.44 -1.22 6.74
N LEU A 79 -1.41 -0.87 7.57
CA LEU A 79 -1.71 0.48 7.99
C LEU A 79 -0.79 0.83 9.18
N GLU A 80 -0.11 1.98 9.12
CA GLU A 80 0.51 2.64 10.27
C GLU A 80 -0.19 3.98 10.48
N LEU A 81 -0.65 4.24 11.70
CA LEU A 81 -1.34 5.47 12.06
C LEU A 81 -0.71 6.04 13.33
N THR A 82 -0.10 7.20 13.21
CA THR A 82 0.55 7.92 14.32
C THR A 82 -0.03 9.32 14.48
N SER A 83 0.46 10.07 15.46
CA SER A 83 0.11 11.49 15.62
C SER A 83 0.63 12.40 14.49
N SER A 84 1.61 11.95 13.70
CA SER A 84 2.26 12.78 12.67
C SER A 84 1.97 12.34 11.24
N HIS A 85 1.48 11.11 11.04
CA HIS A 85 1.17 10.59 9.72
C HIS A 85 0.23 9.38 9.76
N CYS A 86 -0.35 9.08 8.60
CA CYS A 86 -1.00 7.82 8.29
C CYS A 86 -0.41 7.26 7.00
N SER A 87 -0.12 5.96 6.97
CA SER A 87 0.44 5.31 5.79
C SER A 87 -0.06 3.89 5.62
N ILE A 88 -0.07 3.44 4.37
CA ILE A 88 -0.25 2.04 4.01
C ILE A 88 0.99 1.53 3.28
N SER A 89 1.37 0.28 3.52
CA SER A 89 2.51 -0.37 2.86
C SER A 89 2.22 -1.82 2.50
N ASP A 90 2.85 -2.31 1.43
CA ASP A 90 2.76 -3.69 0.94
C ASP A 90 3.77 -4.64 1.62
N VAL A 91 4.21 -4.33 2.85
CA VAL A 91 5.30 -5.04 3.55
C VAL A 91 5.03 -6.52 3.83
N LEU A 92 3.77 -6.95 3.87
CA LEU A 92 3.42 -8.36 4.07
C LEU A 92 3.47 -9.17 2.76
N LEU A 93 3.16 -8.52 1.64
CA LEU A 93 3.23 -9.11 0.31
C LEU A 93 3.46 -8.00 -0.72
N HIS A 94 4.69 -7.91 -1.21
CA HIS A 94 5.06 -6.90 -2.19
C HIS A 94 4.16 -6.94 -3.42
N MET A 95 3.79 -5.74 -3.91
CA MET A 95 3.08 -5.60 -5.17
C MET A 95 3.98 -6.02 -6.33
N ASN A 96 3.40 -6.70 -7.33
CA ASN A 96 4.01 -6.93 -8.62
C ASN A 96 3.96 -5.66 -9.50
N SER A 97 4.57 -5.67 -10.69
CA SER A 97 4.63 -4.48 -11.55
C SER A 97 3.26 -3.94 -11.96
N GLU A 98 2.32 -4.82 -12.31
CA GLU A 98 0.95 -4.43 -12.71
C GLU A 98 0.18 -3.80 -11.53
N GLU A 99 0.27 -4.42 -10.35
CA GLU A 99 -0.31 -3.89 -9.11
C GLU A 99 0.26 -2.50 -8.78
N ARG A 100 1.58 -2.29 -8.97
CA ARG A 100 2.24 -1.01 -8.70
C ARG A 100 1.80 0.09 -9.65
N ASP A 101 1.72 -0.21 -10.95
CA ASP A 101 1.27 0.75 -11.95
C ASP A 101 -0.19 1.17 -11.71
N GLN A 102 -1.05 0.19 -11.38
CA GLN A 102 -2.42 0.46 -11.01
C GLN A 102 -2.53 1.27 -9.71
N PHE A 103 -1.74 0.92 -8.68
CA PHE A 103 -1.71 1.63 -7.41
C PHE A 103 -1.26 3.08 -7.58
N ALA A 104 -0.27 3.35 -8.42
CA ALA A 104 0.20 4.70 -8.74
C ALA A 104 -0.90 5.53 -9.43
N ALA A 105 -1.60 4.94 -10.40
CA ALA A 105 -2.71 5.60 -11.09
C ALA A 105 -3.88 5.91 -10.14
N LEU A 106 -4.29 4.94 -9.32
CA LEU A 106 -5.36 5.11 -8.33
C LEU A 106 -4.98 6.13 -7.25
N THR A 107 -3.73 6.14 -6.81
CA THR A 107 -3.21 7.12 -5.85
C THR A 107 -3.27 8.53 -6.43
N THR A 108 -2.83 8.70 -7.69
CA THR A 108 -2.89 10.01 -8.36
C THR A 108 -4.32 10.53 -8.43
N ALA A 109 -5.28 9.66 -8.80
CA ALA A 109 -6.69 10.00 -8.83
C ALA A 109 -7.25 10.33 -7.43
N LEU A 110 -6.89 9.52 -6.42
CA LEU A 110 -7.27 9.77 -5.03
C LEU A 110 -6.79 11.14 -4.57
N VAL A 111 -5.51 11.47 -4.76
CA VAL A 111 -4.94 12.76 -4.33
C VAL A 111 -5.63 13.93 -5.01
N ALA A 112 -5.83 13.85 -6.33
CA ALA A 112 -6.55 14.90 -7.07
C ALA A 112 -7.98 15.12 -6.55
N SER A 113 -8.66 14.05 -6.13
CA SER A 113 -10.05 14.12 -5.64
C SER A 113 -10.17 14.55 -4.17
N GLU A 114 -9.35 13.99 -3.28
CA GLU A 114 -9.46 14.17 -1.82
C GLU A 114 -8.64 15.35 -1.29
N PHE A 115 -7.60 15.73 -2.04
CA PHE A 115 -6.65 16.77 -1.67
C PHE A 115 -6.39 17.75 -2.83
N PRO A 116 -7.43 18.42 -3.36
CA PRO A 116 -7.30 19.27 -4.55
C PRO A 116 -6.40 20.51 -4.35
N MET A 117 -6.01 20.81 -3.11
CA MET A 117 -5.06 21.88 -2.78
C MET A 117 -3.59 21.46 -2.94
N LEU A 118 -3.28 20.16 -3.06
CA LEU A 118 -1.91 19.68 -3.18
C LEU A 118 -1.48 19.72 -4.64
N THR A 119 -0.27 20.21 -4.87
CA THR A 119 0.38 20.20 -6.19
C THR A 119 1.52 19.20 -6.17
N LEU A 120 1.71 18.48 -7.29
CA LEU A 120 2.85 17.60 -7.47
C LEU A 120 4.15 18.43 -7.37
N ASP A 121 5.05 18.01 -6.51
CA ASP A 121 6.40 18.55 -6.35
C ASP A 121 7.34 17.76 -7.25
N ASP A 122 7.65 18.34 -8.42
CA ASP A 122 8.57 17.77 -9.41
C ASP A 122 10.06 18.06 -9.07
N SER A 123 10.34 18.74 -7.95
CA SER A 123 11.67 19.27 -7.59
C SER A 123 12.44 18.44 -6.56
N HIS A 124 11.96 17.24 -6.22
CA HIS A 124 12.44 16.39 -5.13
C HIS A 124 13.88 15.92 -5.27
N GLY A 125 14.45 15.82 -6.48
CA GLY A 125 15.88 15.52 -6.69
C GLY A 125 16.34 14.15 -6.15
N LEU A 126 15.40 13.26 -5.85
CA LEU A 126 15.65 11.95 -5.28
C LEU A 126 15.90 10.92 -6.39
N THR A 127 17.17 10.63 -6.68
CA THR A 127 17.58 9.67 -7.73
C THR A 127 17.67 8.23 -7.23
N GLU A 128 17.66 8.00 -5.91
CA GLU A 128 17.80 6.68 -5.28
C GLU A 128 16.49 5.88 -5.21
N TRP A 129 15.39 6.48 -5.66
CA TRP A 129 14.04 5.92 -5.53
C TRP A 129 13.54 5.41 -6.86
N ASP A 130 13.09 4.15 -6.84
CA ASP A 130 12.40 3.48 -7.95
C ASP A 130 11.10 4.18 -8.35
N ALA A 131 10.40 4.73 -7.35
CA ALA A 131 9.25 5.60 -7.53
C ALA A 131 9.20 6.59 -6.37
N PHE A 132 9.12 7.87 -6.67
CA PHE A 132 8.81 8.90 -5.67
C PHE A 132 7.96 9.99 -6.30
N GLN A 133 6.78 10.19 -5.73
CA GLN A 133 5.89 11.30 -6.02
C GLN A 133 5.49 11.95 -4.70
N LEU A 134 5.62 13.27 -4.64
CA LEU A 134 5.20 14.07 -3.50
C LEU A 134 4.19 15.09 -3.99
N TRP A 135 2.99 15.09 -3.41
CA TRP A 135 2.04 16.19 -3.56
C TRP A 135 2.04 17.00 -2.29
N SER A 136 2.37 18.29 -2.36
CA SER A 136 2.45 19.14 -1.16
C SER A 136 1.64 20.42 -1.28
N GLN A 137 1.17 20.90 -0.13
CA GLN A 137 0.75 22.29 0.05
C GLN A 137 1.98 23.05 0.56
N PHE A 138 2.29 24.18 -0.07
CA PHE A 138 3.45 25.05 0.23
C PHE A 138 4.82 24.54 -0.27
N GLU A 139 5.75 25.49 -0.41
CA GLU A 139 7.13 25.27 -0.84
C GLU A 139 7.96 24.55 0.22
N ARG A 140 9.15 24.05 -0.19
CA ARG A 140 10.02 23.19 0.63
C ARG A 140 10.36 23.77 2.00
N ASP A 141 10.63 25.07 2.07
CA ASP A 141 11.11 25.73 3.28
C ASP A 141 9.98 26.35 4.13
N ASP A 142 8.71 26.14 3.75
CA ASP A 142 7.57 26.63 4.53
C ASP A 142 7.29 25.70 5.73
N SER A 143 7.27 26.25 6.94
CA SER A 143 6.95 25.52 8.17
C SER A 143 5.57 24.85 8.19
N ARG A 144 4.64 25.29 7.32
CA ARG A 144 3.28 24.73 7.21
C ARG A 144 3.20 23.62 6.18
N ARG A 145 4.32 23.26 5.54
CA ARG A 145 4.36 22.27 4.47
C ARG A 145 3.83 20.92 4.97
N TRP A 146 2.92 20.35 4.20
CA TRP A 146 2.45 18.98 4.36
C TRP A 146 2.10 18.40 3.01
N GLY A 147 1.83 17.10 2.97
CA GLY A 147 1.54 16.45 1.72
C GLY A 147 1.31 14.95 1.80
N VAL A 148 1.04 14.41 0.63
CA VAL A 148 0.92 12.97 0.36
C VAL A 148 2.15 12.53 -0.41
N THR A 149 2.70 11.38 -0.06
CA THR A 149 3.85 10.79 -0.71
C THR A 149 3.50 9.39 -1.16
N LEU A 150 3.79 9.07 -2.41
CA LEU A 150 3.88 7.71 -2.92
C LEU A 150 5.35 7.41 -3.16
N SER A 151 5.89 6.42 -2.47
CA SER A 151 7.32 6.13 -2.51
C SER A 151 7.64 4.65 -2.53
N ARG A 152 8.69 4.29 -3.25
CA ARG A 152 9.27 2.95 -3.32
C ARG A 152 10.79 3.06 -3.44
N PHE A 153 11.51 2.44 -2.52
CA PHE A 153 12.97 2.36 -2.57
C PHE A 153 13.40 1.46 -3.74
N SER A 154 14.52 1.80 -4.40
CA SER A 154 15.14 0.90 -5.38
C SER A 154 15.87 -0.24 -4.67
N SER A 155 15.74 -1.46 -5.19
CA SER A 155 16.41 -2.64 -4.66
C SER A 155 17.79 -2.87 -5.29
N GLU A 156 18.32 -1.91 -6.06
CA GLU A 156 19.56 -2.12 -6.83
C GLU A 156 20.85 -2.05 -5.99
N GLU A 157 20.79 -1.59 -4.73
CA GLU A 157 21.94 -1.69 -3.82
C GLU A 157 22.00 -3.07 -3.15
N THR A 158 23.03 -3.84 -3.51
CA THR A 158 23.31 -5.21 -3.06
C THR A 158 23.85 -5.22 -1.63
N ASP A 159 23.06 -4.76 -0.66
CA ASP A 159 23.30 -5.04 0.76
C ASP A 159 22.21 -5.97 1.28
N LEU A 160 22.54 -7.27 1.31
CA LEU A 160 21.66 -8.36 1.73
C LEU A 160 21.20 -8.22 3.20
N SER A 161 21.80 -7.32 3.99
CA SER A 161 21.34 -6.99 5.35
C SER A 161 20.14 -6.04 5.38
N ARG A 162 19.78 -5.40 4.26
CA ARG A 162 18.67 -4.44 4.12
C ARG A 162 17.51 -4.93 3.24
N VAL A 163 17.64 -6.12 2.66
CA VAL A 163 16.67 -6.72 1.72
C VAL A 163 15.27 -6.90 2.30
N PHE A 164 15.13 -7.00 3.62
CA PHE A 164 13.82 -7.12 4.26
C PHE A 164 13.07 -5.78 4.46
N ASP A 165 13.69 -4.63 4.14
CA ASP A 165 13.13 -3.31 4.48
C ASP A 165 12.87 -2.38 3.25
N GLN A 166 13.42 -2.70 2.07
CA GLN A 166 13.62 -1.68 1.02
C GLN A 166 12.92 -1.91 -0.33
N SER A 167 11.96 -2.83 -0.44
CA SER A 167 11.16 -3.00 -1.69
C SER A 167 9.69 -2.63 -1.56
N ASN A 168 9.34 -2.01 -0.43
CA ASN A 168 7.97 -1.68 -0.10
C ASN A 168 7.49 -0.45 -0.87
N THR A 169 6.31 -0.56 -1.47
CA THR A 169 5.54 0.58 -1.97
C THR A 169 4.72 1.14 -0.81
N VAL A 170 4.93 2.42 -0.52
CA VAL A 170 4.30 3.12 0.59
C VAL A 170 3.50 4.31 0.07
N LEU A 171 2.24 4.39 0.47
CA LEU A 171 1.43 5.60 0.33
C LEU A 171 1.24 6.22 1.72
N LYS A 172 1.65 7.47 1.89
CA LYS A 172 1.70 8.17 3.17
C LYS A 172 1.09 9.56 3.05
N VAL A 173 0.29 9.97 4.03
CA VAL A 173 -0.06 11.37 4.28
C VAL A 173 0.60 11.85 5.55
N ASN A 174 1.28 12.99 5.48
CA ASN A 174 1.88 13.66 6.63
C ASN A 174 0.93 14.73 7.15
N PHE A 175 0.82 14.85 8.48
CA PHE A 175 0.02 15.88 9.12
C PHE A 175 0.88 17.10 9.46
N VAL A 176 0.31 18.30 9.34
CA VAL A 176 0.94 19.51 9.92
C VAL A 176 0.83 19.38 11.44
N ALA A 177 1.95 19.46 12.15
CA ALA A 177 1.92 19.58 13.60
C ALA A 177 1.21 20.90 13.97
N LYS A 178 0.06 20.81 14.63
CA LYS A 178 -0.66 21.98 15.16
C LYS A 178 0.02 22.50 16.42
#